data_AF-A0A4Y2P977-F1
#
_entry.id   AF-A0A4Y2P977-F1
#
_cell.length_a   1.000
_cell.length_b   1.000
_cell.length_c   1.000
_cell.angle_alpha   90.00
_cell.angle_beta   90.00
_cell.angle_gamma   90.00
#
_symmetry.space_group_name_H-M   'P 1'
#
loop_
_entity.id
_entity.type
_entity.pdbx_description
1 polymer ?
#
loop_
_entity_poly.entity_id
_entity_poly.type
_entity_poly.pdbx_seq_one_letter_code
_entity_poly.pdbx_strand_id
1 'polypeptide(L)'
;MLQPLDQAIIRSFKVGYRELLLRHVLSQISSCKSRQELAKSVSGLDAISWTTSALKKVEPGCVLKCFKKAGFFSTSEVVTDSTTEENENELADLVDNLDSNFSVEEYVNIDDDLSIEEENLPVSNFIHRDTTEALDPFRV
;
A
#
# COMPACT_ATOMS: atom_id res chain seq x y z
N MET A 1 12.79 11.06 11.13
CA MET A 1 11.97 9.87 11.43
C MET A 1 11.71 9.14 10.13
N LEU A 2 11.76 7.81 10.10
CA LEU A 2 11.38 7.04 8.90
C LEU A 2 9.85 7.01 8.81
N GLN A 3 9.30 7.27 7.63
CA GLN A 3 7.85 7.16 7.37
C GLN A 3 7.43 5.68 7.45
N PRO A 4 6.49 5.29 8.32
CA PRO A 4 6.08 3.89 8.49
C PRO A 4 5.51 3.27 7.21
N LEU A 5 4.77 4.07 6.44
CA LEU A 5 4.10 3.60 5.22
C LEU A 5 5.11 3.09 4.18
N ASP A 6 6.29 3.72 4.12
CA ASP A 6 7.36 3.40 3.16
C ASP A 6 8.18 2.16 3.58
N GLN A 7 7.95 1.60 4.78
CA GLN A 7 8.75 0.47 5.26
C GLN A 7 8.35 -0.87 4.63
N ALA A 8 7.06 -1.09 4.38
CA ALA A 8 6.51 -2.25 3.68
C ALA A 8 5.00 -2.14 3.40
N ILE A 9 4.28 -1.26 4.13
CA ILE A 9 2.82 -1.11 4.01
C ILE A 9 2.43 -0.72 2.58
N ILE A 10 3.07 0.31 2.00
CA ILE A 10 2.78 0.74 0.63
C ILE A 10 3.06 -0.40 -0.36
N ARG A 11 4.20 -1.10 -0.22
CA ARG A 11 4.52 -2.23 -1.10
C ARG A 11 3.44 -3.33 -1.00
N SER A 12 3.05 -3.72 0.21
CA SER A 12 2.01 -4.74 0.43
C SER A 12 0.67 -4.33 -0.18
N PHE A 13 0.28 -3.06 -0.03
CA PHE A 13 -0.89 -2.50 -0.70
C PHE A 13 -0.75 -2.55 -2.23
N LYS A 14 0.39 -2.10 -2.79
CA LYS A 14 0.66 -2.10 -4.24
C LYS A 14 0.52 -3.51 -4.81
N VAL A 15 1.11 -4.52 -4.17
CA VAL A 15 1.00 -5.93 -4.59
C VAL A 15 -0.46 -6.36 -4.72
N GLY A 16 -1.26 -6.18 -3.65
CA GLY A 16 -2.66 -6.59 -3.65
C GLY A 16 -3.53 -5.81 -4.64
N TYR A 17 -3.28 -4.51 -4.81
CA TYR A 17 -4.00 -3.69 -5.79
C TYR A 17 -3.69 -4.12 -7.22
N ARG A 18 -2.41 -4.34 -7.52
CA ARG A 18 -1.92 -4.71 -8.85
C ARG A 18 -2.35 -6.10 -9.27
N GLU A 19 -2.45 -7.03 -8.34
CA GLU A 19 -3.02 -8.36 -8.58
C GLU A 19 -4.47 -8.27 -9.07
N LEU A 20 -5.30 -7.45 -8.40
CA LEU A 20 -6.70 -7.23 -8.79
C LEU A 20 -6.81 -6.53 -10.15
N LEU A 21 -6.00 -5.49 -10.37
CA LEU A 21 -5.96 -4.77 -11.64
C LEU A 21 -5.53 -5.69 -12.79
N LEU A 22 -4.44 -6.45 -12.63
CA LEU A 22 -3.91 -7.32 -13.67
C LEU A 22 -4.90 -8.43 -14.00
N ARG A 23 -5.52 -9.04 -12.99
CA ARG A 23 -6.57 -10.05 -13.17
C ARG A 23 -7.75 -9.49 -13.97
N HIS A 24 -8.19 -8.27 -13.69
CA HIS A 24 -9.24 -7.60 -14.44
C HIS A 24 -8.82 -7.37 -15.90
N VAL A 25 -7.64 -6.78 -16.13
CA VAL A 25 -7.13 -6.53 -17.48
C VAL A 25 -7.02 -7.83 -18.29
N LEU A 26 -6.49 -8.90 -17.70
CA LEU A 26 -6.38 -10.20 -18.35
C LEU A 26 -7.76 -10.80 -18.68
N SER A 27 -8.77 -10.61 -17.84
CA SER A 27 -10.14 -11.07 -18.14
C SER A 27 -10.79 -10.32 -19.31
N GLN A 28 -10.38 -9.07 -19.55
CA GLN A 28 -10.95 -8.19 -20.58
C GLN A 28 -10.14 -8.19 -21.89
N ILE A 29 -8.91 -8.71 -21.88
CA ILE A 29 -7.99 -8.59 -23.03
C ILE A 29 -8.51 -9.28 -24.30
N SER A 30 -9.30 -10.34 -24.16
CA SER A 30 -9.88 -11.08 -25.28
C SER A 30 -11.18 -10.45 -25.82
N SER A 31 -11.86 -9.65 -25.01
CA SER A 31 -13.15 -9.04 -25.35
C SER A 31 -13.03 -7.61 -25.88
N CYS A 32 -12.00 -6.87 -25.45
CA CYS A 32 -11.71 -5.53 -25.94
C CYS A 32 -11.06 -5.54 -27.33
N LYS A 33 -11.51 -4.65 -28.22
CA LYS A 33 -11.01 -4.55 -29.60
C LYS A 33 -9.82 -3.61 -29.74
N SER A 34 -9.52 -2.84 -28.71
CA SER A 34 -8.45 -1.86 -28.70
C SER A 34 -7.87 -1.64 -27.30
N ARG A 35 -6.64 -1.13 -27.23
CA ARG A 35 -5.99 -0.73 -25.98
C ARG A 35 -6.77 0.36 -25.25
N GLN A 36 -7.40 1.27 -25.98
CA GLN A 36 -8.21 2.36 -25.44
C GLN A 36 -9.51 1.84 -24.78
N GLU A 37 -10.13 0.83 -25.37
CA GLU A 37 -11.30 0.17 -24.80
C GLU A 37 -10.91 -0.59 -23.52
N LEU A 38 -9.78 -1.30 -23.56
CA LEU A 38 -9.24 -1.99 -22.40
C LEU A 38 -8.91 -1.02 -21.25
N ALA A 39 -8.29 0.13 -21.55
CA ALA A 39 -8.00 1.16 -20.54
C ALA A 39 -9.29 1.73 -19.92
N LYS A 40 -10.36 1.87 -20.71
CA LYS A 40 -11.69 2.32 -20.22
C LYS A 40 -12.47 1.25 -19.48
N SER A 41 -12.03 -0.02 -19.52
CA SER A 41 -12.68 -1.11 -18.81
C SER A 41 -12.47 -1.04 -17.30
N VAL A 42 -11.49 -0.26 -16.84
CA VAL A 42 -11.24 0.01 -15.42
C VAL A 42 -12.03 1.25 -15.02
N SER A 43 -13.05 1.10 -14.19
CA SER A 43 -13.82 2.22 -13.69
C SER A 43 -13.24 2.79 -12.38
N GLY A 44 -13.65 4.01 -12.03
CA GLY A 44 -13.31 4.58 -10.72
C GLY A 44 -13.88 3.78 -9.55
N LEU A 45 -15.03 3.11 -9.75
CA LEU A 45 -15.62 2.23 -8.73
C LEU A 45 -14.75 0.98 -8.50
N ASP A 46 -14.20 0.40 -9.58
CA ASP A 46 -13.28 -0.73 -9.49
C ASP A 46 -12.03 -0.32 -8.70
N ALA A 47 -11.44 0.83 -9.02
CA ALA A 47 -10.27 1.36 -8.30
C ALA A 47 -10.53 1.55 -6.80
N ILE A 48 -11.68 2.11 -6.40
CA ILE A 48 -12.07 2.28 -4.99
C ILE A 48 -12.26 0.91 -4.30
N SER A 49 -12.93 -0.02 -4.99
CA SER A 49 -13.16 -1.37 -4.49
C SER A 49 -11.86 -2.14 -4.28
N TRP A 50 -10.93 -2.04 -5.23
CA TRP A 50 -9.62 -2.67 -5.15
C TRP A 50 -8.74 -2.01 -4.10
N THR A 51 -8.81 -0.69 -3.92
CA THR A 51 -8.13 0.00 -2.82
C THR A 51 -8.55 -0.58 -1.47
N THR A 52 -9.86 -0.73 -1.26
CA THR A 52 -10.40 -1.31 -0.02
C THR A 52 -9.96 -2.77 0.15
N SER A 53 -9.99 -3.54 -0.92
CA SER A 53 -9.64 -4.97 -0.89
C SER A 53 -8.15 -5.18 -0.64
N ALA A 54 -7.29 -4.41 -1.31
CA ALA A 54 -5.85 -4.43 -1.13
C ALA A 54 -5.45 -4.02 0.30
N LEU A 55 -6.07 -2.97 0.85
CA LEU A 55 -5.81 -2.55 2.23
C LEU A 55 -6.19 -3.64 3.24
N LYS A 56 -7.29 -4.38 3.01
CA LYS A 56 -7.69 -5.51 3.86
C LYS A 56 -6.72 -6.70 3.78
N LYS A 57 -5.98 -6.85 2.69
CA LYS A 57 -4.93 -7.87 2.53
C LYS A 57 -3.61 -7.48 3.23
N VAL A 58 -3.43 -6.23 3.62
CA VAL A 58 -2.23 -5.80 4.37
C VAL A 58 -2.28 -6.43 5.76
N GLU A 59 -1.24 -7.21 6.08
CA GLU A 59 -1.17 -7.96 7.33
C GLU A 59 -1.00 -7.01 8.53
N PRO A 60 -1.80 -7.13 9.61
CA PRO A 60 -1.70 -6.26 10.78
C PRO A 60 -0.31 -6.24 11.44
N GLY A 61 0.37 -7.38 11.48
CA GLY A 61 1.75 -7.50 11.93
C GLY A 61 2.75 -6.72 11.07
N CYS A 62 2.57 -6.68 9.74
CA CYS A 62 3.34 -5.84 8.83
C CYS A 62 3.19 -4.37 9.22
N VAL A 63 1.96 -3.90 9.46
CA VAL A 63 1.70 -2.53 9.93
C VAL A 63 2.42 -2.28 11.25
N LEU A 64 2.26 -3.17 12.22
CA LEU A 64 2.91 -3.04 13.54
C LEU A 64 4.44 -2.99 13.42
N LYS A 65 5.05 -3.90 12.67
CA LYS A 65 6.50 -3.96 12.42
C LYS A 65 6.99 -2.67 11.78
N CYS A 66 6.26 -2.12 10.81
CA CYS A 66 6.61 -0.87 10.13
C CYS A 66 6.61 0.33 11.10
N PHE A 67 5.58 0.46 11.94
CA PHE A 67 5.53 1.53 12.94
C PHE A 67 6.60 1.37 14.04
N LYS A 68 6.89 0.14 14.47
CA LYS A 68 8.02 -0.14 15.38
C LYS A 68 9.35 0.29 14.76
N LYS A 69 9.62 -0.09 13.52
CA LYS A 69 10.84 0.26 12.78
C LYS A 69 10.97 1.78 12.57
N ALA A 70 9.85 2.48 12.43
CA ALA A 70 9.80 3.93 12.35
C ALA A 70 9.99 4.66 13.70
N GLY A 71 10.04 3.94 14.82
CA GLY A 71 10.33 4.48 16.15
C GLY A 71 9.08 4.93 16.94
N PHE A 72 7.89 4.47 16.58
CA PHE A 72 6.64 4.85 17.27
C PHE A 72 6.39 4.08 18.58
N PHE A 73 7.13 2.99 18.84
CA PHE A 73 6.96 2.17 20.04
C PHE A 73 8.29 1.92 20.78
N SER A 74 8.24 1.86 22.10
CA SER A 74 9.36 1.43 22.95
C SER A 74 9.57 -0.09 22.85
N THR A 75 10.82 -0.54 22.87
CA THR A 75 11.30 -1.91 22.59
C THR A 75 10.76 -3.04 23.50
N SER A 76 9.82 -2.78 24.41
CA SER A 76 9.36 -3.76 25.39
C SER A 76 8.24 -4.70 24.92
N GLU A 77 7.63 -4.45 23.74
CA GLU A 77 6.47 -5.22 23.30
C GLU A 77 6.85 -6.27 22.26
N VAL A 78 7.08 -7.50 22.73
CA VAL A 78 7.31 -8.68 21.89
C VAL A 78 5.96 -9.10 21.30
N VAL A 79 5.79 -8.89 20.00
CA VAL A 79 4.68 -9.47 19.25
C VAL A 79 5.27 -10.56 18.37
N THR A 80 4.71 -11.75 18.52
CA THR A 80 5.10 -12.96 17.79
C THR A 80 4.96 -12.75 16.29
N ASP A 81 6.04 -13.09 15.59
CA ASP A 81 6.16 -12.98 14.14
C ASP A 81 5.31 -14.07 13.48
N SER A 82 4.09 -13.73 13.04
CA SER A 82 3.35 -14.56 12.11
C SER A 82 3.63 -14.06 10.69
N THR A 83 4.68 -14.60 10.08
CA THR A 83 4.92 -14.48 8.63
C THR A 83 3.81 -15.19 7.88
N THR A 84 2.95 -14.43 7.20
CA THR A 84 2.17 -14.94 6.07
C THR A 84 2.69 -14.28 4.80
N GLU A 85 3.64 -14.97 4.15
CA GLU A 85 4.16 -14.67 2.81
C GLU A 85 3.19 -15.13 1.70
N GLU A 86 1.92 -15.38 2.03
CA GLU A 86 0.97 -16.04 1.12
C GLU A 86 0.51 -15.13 -0.04
N ASN A 87 0.58 -13.81 0.11
CA ASN A 87 0.02 -12.87 -0.87
C ASN A 87 0.93 -12.62 -2.10
N GLU A 88 2.21 -12.97 -2.06
CA GLU A 88 3.12 -12.70 -3.20
C GLU A 88 2.96 -13.73 -4.33
N ASN A 89 2.50 -14.94 -4.01
CA ASN A 89 2.40 -16.03 -4.97
C ASN A 89 1.38 -15.75 -6.09
N GLU A 90 0.23 -15.13 -5.77
CA GLU A 90 -0.84 -14.91 -6.76
C GLU A 90 -0.47 -13.86 -7.82
N LEU A 91 0.26 -12.80 -7.45
CA LEU A 91 0.67 -11.78 -8.40
C LEU A 91 1.78 -12.31 -9.33
N ALA A 92 2.70 -13.11 -8.79
CA ALA A 92 3.75 -13.75 -9.57
C ALA A 92 3.16 -14.61 -10.70
N ASP A 93 2.18 -15.46 -10.38
CA ASP A 93 1.49 -16.29 -11.37
C ASP A 93 0.86 -15.46 -12.50
N LEU A 94 0.27 -14.30 -12.16
CA LEU A 94 -0.33 -13.41 -13.17
C LEU A 94 0.72 -12.69 -14.03
N VAL A 95 1.85 -12.31 -13.44
CA VAL A 95 2.96 -11.65 -14.16
C VAL A 95 3.68 -12.65 -15.07
N ASP A 96 3.78 -13.92 -14.69
CA ASP A 96 4.33 -14.99 -15.53
C ASP A 96 3.47 -15.27 -16.78
N ASN A 97 2.18 -14.92 -16.74
CA ASN A 97 1.32 -14.93 -17.93
C ASN A 97 1.56 -13.75 -18.87
N LEU A 98 2.32 -12.73 -18.42
CA LEU A 98 2.81 -11.64 -19.25
C LEU A 98 4.09 -12.05 -19.98
N ASP A 99 4.51 -11.26 -20.96
CA ASP A 99 5.72 -11.54 -21.75
C ASP A 99 6.95 -11.66 -20.83
N SER A 100 7.81 -12.65 -21.09
CA SER A 100 8.82 -13.22 -20.18
C SER A 100 9.95 -12.28 -19.68
N ASN A 101 9.92 -10.99 -20.03
CA ASN A 101 10.94 -10.01 -19.68
C ASN A 101 10.55 -9.08 -18.53
N PHE A 102 9.42 -9.33 -17.85
CA PHE A 102 8.88 -8.42 -16.86
C PHE A 102 8.79 -9.10 -15.49
N SER A 103 9.51 -8.58 -14.49
CA SER A 103 9.50 -9.12 -13.13
C SER A 103 8.33 -8.59 -12.29
N VAL A 104 8.00 -9.31 -11.22
CA VAL A 104 6.99 -8.88 -10.25
C VAL A 104 7.40 -7.54 -9.61
N GLU A 105 8.67 -7.39 -9.27
CA GLU A 105 9.23 -6.17 -8.69
C GLU A 105 9.10 -4.97 -9.64
N GLU A 106 9.39 -5.15 -10.94
CA GLU A 106 9.18 -4.10 -11.94
C GLU A 106 7.71 -3.74 -12.07
N TYR A 107 6.81 -4.72 -12.02
CA TYR A 107 5.38 -4.43 -12.07
C TYR A 107 4.89 -3.67 -10.84
N VAL A 108 5.34 -4.08 -9.65
CA VAL A 108 4.96 -3.46 -8.38
C VAL A 108 5.35 -1.99 -8.36
N ASN A 109 6.49 -1.66 -8.96
CA ASN A 109 7.11 -0.33 -8.89
C ASN A 109 7.00 0.48 -10.19
N ILE A 110 6.17 0.06 -11.16
CA ILE A 110 5.99 0.78 -12.45
C ILE A 110 5.49 2.24 -12.28
N ASP A 111 4.97 2.59 -11.10
CA ASP A 111 4.51 3.95 -10.77
C ASP A 111 5.55 4.82 -10.05
N ASP A 112 6.72 4.29 -9.67
CA ASP A 112 7.67 5.02 -8.82
C ASP A 112 8.26 6.27 -9.48
N ASP A 113 8.39 6.27 -10.82
CA ASP A 113 8.90 7.41 -11.60
C ASP A 113 7.80 8.39 -12.03
N LEU A 114 6.54 8.18 -11.63
CA LEU A 114 5.45 9.10 -11.96
C LEU A 114 5.61 10.40 -11.19
N SER A 115 5.51 11.53 -11.90
CA SER A 115 5.47 12.83 -11.26
C SER A 115 4.21 12.96 -10.40
N ILE A 116 4.41 13.22 -9.11
CA ILE A 116 3.35 13.55 -8.17
C ILE A 116 3.38 15.06 -7.88
N GLU A 117 2.21 15.64 -7.61
CA GLU A 117 2.13 16.99 -7.08
C GLU A 117 2.83 17.01 -5.70
N GLU A 118 3.88 17.82 -5.54
CA GLU A 118 4.49 18.01 -4.23
C GLU A 118 3.49 18.73 -3.32
N GLU A 119 2.96 17.99 -2.35
CA GLU A 119 2.08 18.53 -1.33
C GLU A 119 2.92 19.38 -0.34
N ASN A 120 3.13 20.65 -0.67
CA ASN A 120 3.77 21.64 0.21
C ASN A 120 2.83 22.08 1.35
N LEU A 121 2.04 21.16 1.91
CA LEU A 121 1.22 21.40 3.09
C LEU A 121 2.03 21.02 4.33
N PRO A 122 2.50 22.00 5.12
CA PRO A 122 3.20 21.72 6.37
C PRO A 122 2.27 20.90 7.27
N VAL A 123 2.69 19.68 7.62
CA VAL A 123 1.95 18.82 8.57
C VAL A 123 1.67 19.55 9.90
N SER A 124 2.52 20.53 10.25
CA SER A 124 2.32 21.42 11.39
C SER A 124 0.98 22.17 11.39
N ASN A 125 0.38 22.41 10.21
CA ASN A 125 -0.90 23.11 10.11
C ASN A 125 -2.08 22.27 10.65
N PHE A 126 -1.90 20.96 10.78
CA PHE A 126 -2.95 20.03 11.22
C PHE A 126 -2.75 19.51 12.64
N ILE A 127 -1.58 19.77 13.25
CA ILE A 127 -1.33 19.41 14.66
C ILE A 127 -1.91 20.51 15.55
N HIS A 128 -3.16 20.34 15.99
CA HIS A 128 -3.71 21.14 17.09
C HIS A 128 -2.95 20.81 18.38
N ARG A 129 -2.29 21.81 18.97
CA ARG A 129 -1.45 21.68 20.18
C ARG A 129 -2.25 21.53 21.48
N ASP A 130 -3.42 20.91 21.42
CA ASP A 130 -4.35 20.81 22.56
C ASP A 130 -4.14 19.51 23.34
N THR A 131 -2.95 19.27 23.91
CA THR A 131 -2.79 18.26 24.98
C THR A 131 -1.59 18.53 25.90
N THR A 132 -1.40 19.76 26.37
CA THR A 132 -0.38 20.03 27.43
C THR A 132 -0.89 20.82 28.63
N GLU A 133 -2.19 20.88 28.89
CA GLU A 133 -2.73 21.48 30.13
C GLU A 133 -3.40 20.50 31.12
N ALA A 134 -3.34 19.19 30.89
CA ALA A 134 -3.97 18.20 31.78
C ALA A 134 -3.01 17.37 32.65
N LEU A 135 -1.75 17.79 32.84
CA LEU A 135 -0.83 17.17 33.80
C LEU A 135 0.05 18.23 34.48
N ASP A 136 -0.55 19.06 35.34
CA ASP A 136 0.19 19.65 36.46
C ASP A 136 -0.42 19.15 37.78
N PRO A 137 0.11 18.08 38.38
CA PRO A 137 -0.38 17.56 39.65
C PRO A 137 0.08 18.39 40.87
N PHE A 138 0.75 19.54 40.68
CA PHE A 138 1.30 20.35 41.77
C PHE A 138 0.92 21.83 41.69
N ARG A 139 -0.37 22.14 41.52
CA ARG A 139 -0.89 23.47 41.85
C ARG A 139 -1.48 23.47 43.27
N VAL A 140 -0.63 23.80 44.26
CA VAL A 140 -1.03 24.22 45.62
C VAL A 140 -1.21 25.72 45.61
#